data_AF-A0A535ZVV8-F1
#
_entry.id   AF-A0A535ZVV8-F1
#
_cell.length_a   1.000
_cell.length_b   1.000
_cell.length_c   1.000
_cell.angle_alpha   90.00
_cell.angle_beta   90.00
_cell.angle_gamma   90.00
#
_symmetry.space_group_name_H-M   'P 1'
#
loop_
_entity.id
_entity.type
_entity.pdbx_description
1 polymer ?
#
loop_
_entity_poly.entity_id
_entity_poly.type
_entity_poly.pdbx_seq_one_letter_code
_entity_poly.pdbx_strand_id
1 'polypeptide(L)'
;MHRSRVRNPKSTSFDIHDRVNYAVTASEIKVSRKEKLITLELAVDTEVSPIMEYFEIFLPRMMLSRRAAEFLHCNFALVINNTRLL
;
A
#
# COMPACT_ATOMS: atom_id res chain seq x y z
N MET A 1 0.09 1.61 -6.34
CA MET A 1 0.48 2.95 -6.84
C MET A 1 1.85 2.82 -7.49
N HIS A 2 2.15 3.52 -8.58
CA HIS A 2 3.44 3.42 -9.27
C HIS A 2 4.10 4.80 -9.25
N ARG A 3 5.40 4.87 -8.92
CA ARG A 3 6.18 6.13 -8.86
C ARG A 3 6.00 7.01 -10.12
N SER A 4 5.76 6.38 -11.26
CA SER A 4 5.56 7.01 -12.58
C SER A 4 4.25 7.77 -12.75
N ARG A 5 3.33 7.74 -11.76
CA ARG A 5 2.09 8.53 -11.77
C ARG A 5 2.20 9.87 -11.03
N VAL A 6 3.32 10.14 -10.34
CA VAL A 6 3.56 11.44 -9.70
C VAL A 6 4.02 12.42 -10.79
N ARG A 7 3.07 13.07 -11.48
CA ARG A 7 3.32 14.24 -12.33
C ARG A 7 3.06 15.47 -11.50
N ASN A 8 4.09 16.27 -11.23
CA ASN A 8 3.89 17.59 -10.64
C ASN A 8 4.39 18.71 -11.58
N PRO A 9 3.50 19.48 -12.22
CA PRO A 9 3.82 20.79 -12.73
C PRO A 9 3.00 21.84 -11.99
N LYS A 10 3.15 21.96 -10.66
CA LYS A 10 3.03 23.25 -9.92
C LYS A 10 3.34 23.06 -8.43
N SER A 11 4.32 23.83 -8.00
CA SER A 11 4.67 24.11 -6.61
C SER A 11 3.45 24.52 -5.77
N THR A 12 2.98 23.63 -4.89
CA THR A 12 2.30 23.95 -3.62
C THR A 12 2.02 22.64 -2.86
N SER A 13 2.70 22.44 -1.73
CA SER A 13 2.53 21.32 -0.79
C SER A 13 2.83 19.91 -1.32
N PHE A 14 4.07 19.45 -1.18
CA PHE A 14 4.35 18.01 -1.08
C PHE A 14 3.66 17.52 0.21
N ASP A 15 2.38 17.12 0.11
CA ASP A 15 1.64 16.65 1.26
C ASP A 15 2.04 15.20 1.61
N ILE A 16 1.58 14.74 2.77
CA ILE A 16 1.95 13.42 3.30
C ILE A 16 1.53 12.31 2.31
N HIS A 17 0.48 12.49 1.52
CA HIS A 17 0.04 11.50 0.53
C HIS A 17 1.04 11.37 -0.61
N ASP A 18 1.53 12.48 -1.15
CA ASP A 18 2.50 12.48 -2.24
C ASP A 18 3.84 11.90 -1.79
N ARG A 19 4.29 12.25 -0.59
CA ARG A 19 5.53 11.71 0.00
C ARG A 19 5.44 10.20 0.21
N VAL A 20 4.37 9.72 0.82
CA VAL A 20 4.15 8.29 1.05
C VAL A 20 4.01 7.53 -0.27
N ASN A 21 3.29 8.08 -1.25
CA ASN A 21 3.18 7.46 -2.58
C ASN A 21 4.53 7.40 -3.30
N TYR A 22 5.35 8.44 -3.16
CA TYR A 22 6.70 8.47 -3.72
C TYR A 22 7.63 7.47 -3.02
N ALA A 23 7.48 7.30 -1.70
CA ALA A 23 8.23 6.32 -0.93
C ALA A 23 7.92 4.87 -1.35
N VAL A 24 6.74 4.59 -1.92
CA VAL A 24 6.41 3.26 -2.47
C VAL A 24 7.14 3.05 -3.80
N THR A 25 8.25 2.33 -3.74
CA THR A 25 9.09 2.03 -4.91
C THR A 25 8.52 0.89 -5.76
N ALA A 26 7.81 -0.05 -5.15
CA ALA A 26 7.10 -1.12 -5.84
C ALA A 26 5.81 -1.51 -5.11
N SER A 27 4.82 -1.99 -5.88
CA SER A 27 3.54 -2.44 -5.36
C SER A 27 3.01 -3.57 -6.24
N GLU A 28 2.72 -4.72 -5.63
CA GLU A 28 2.23 -5.92 -6.31
C GLU A 28 1.02 -6.49 -5.56
N ILE A 29 0.06 -7.06 -6.29
CA ILE A 29 -1.05 -7.83 -5.73
C ILE A 29 -0.86 -9.29 -6.11
N LYS A 30 -0.76 -10.16 -5.11
CA LYS A 30 -0.69 -11.62 -5.28
C LYS A 30 -2.01 -12.24 -4.85
N VAL A 31 -2.51 -13.17 -5.66
CA VAL A 31 -3.75 -13.90 -5.36
C VAL A 31 -3.45 -15.39 -5.32
N SER A 32 -3.62 -15.99 -4.15
CA SER A 32 -3.54 -17.43 -3.96
C SER A 32 -4.94 -18.03 -3.87
N ARG A 33 -5.34 -18.75 -4.91
CA ARG A 33 -6.63 -19.46 -4.92
C ARG A 33 -6.67 -20.58 -3.89
N LYS A 34 -5.56 -21.30 -3.71
CA LYS A 34 -5.43 -22.42 -2.77
C LYS A 34 -5.60 -21.95 -1.33
N GLU A 35 -4.88 -20.88 -0.97
CA GLU A 35 -4.89 -20.32 0.39
C GLU A 35 -6.04 -19.33 0.63
N LYS A 36 -6.86 -19.07 -0.41
CA LYS A 36 -7.88 -18.01 -0.43
C LYS A 36 -7.34 -16.70 0.12
N LEU A 37 -6.16 -16.30 -0.35
CA LEU A 37 -5.43 -15.15 0.19
C LEU A 37 -5.11 -14.14 -0.91
N ILE A 38 -5.48 -12.89 -0.68
CA ILE A 38 -5.10 -11.74 -1.48
C ILE A 38 -4.04 -10.98 -0.70
N THR A 39 -2.84 -10.85 -1.24
CA THR A 39 -1.73 -10.16 -0.60
C THR A 39 -1.38 -8.90 -1.37
N LEU A 40 -1.38 -7.75 -0.69
CA LEU A 40 -0.76 -6.54 -1.19
C LEU A 40 0.68 -6.48 -0.67
N GLU A 41 1.64 -6.56 -1.58
CA GLU A 41 3.06 -6.41 -1.27
C GLU A 41 3.54 -5.01 -1.68
N LEU A 42 4.24 -4.35 -0.78
CA LEU A 42 4.81 -3.02 -0.98
C LEU A 42 6.30 -3.05 -0.67
N ALA A 43 7.08 -2.44 -1.55
CA ALA A 43 8.43 -2.00 -1.24
C ALA A 43 8.39 -0.50 -0.96
N VAL A 44 8.86 -0.10 0.22
CA VAL A 44 8.80 1.27 0.71
C VAL A 44 10.20 1.73 1.10
N ASP A 45 10.62 2.86 0.54
CA ASP A 45 11.82 3.57 0.94
C ASP A 45 11.54 4.36 2.23
N THR A 46 12.02 3.81 3.35
CA THR A 46 11.82 4.40 4.67
C THR A 46 12.66 5.63 4.93
N GLU A 47 13.65 5.95 4.08
CA GLU A 47 14.38 7.22 4.15
C GLU A 47 13.51 8.39 3.65
N VAL A 48 12.58 8.12 2.72
CA VAL A 48 11.66 9.13 2.19
C VAL A 48 10.43 9.31 3.10
N SER A 49 9.88 8.23 3.64
CA SER A 49 8.74 8.30 4.57
C SER A 49 8.70 7.11 5.53
N PRO A 50 8.51 7.34 6.83
CA PRO A 50 8.26 6.28 7.79
C PRO A 50 7.02 5.45 7.44
N ILE A 51 7.07 4.14 7.70
CA ILE A 51 5.94 3.23 7.46
C ILE A 51 4.67 3.67 8.21
N MET A 52 4.81 4.31 9.37
CA MET A 52 3.65 4.80 10.13
C MET A 52 2.85 5.88 9.40
N GLU A 53 3.51 6.77 8.65
CA GLU A 53 2.81 7.79 7.83
C GLU A 53 2.01 7.11 6.71
N TYR A 54 2.53 6.00 6.16
CA TYR A 54 1.79 5.19 5.21
C TYR A 54 0.50 4.67 5.83
N PHE A 55 0.56 4.15 7.06
CA PHE A 55 -0.61 3.65 7.76
C PHE A 55 -1.62 4.75 8.07
N GLU A 56 -1.20 5.92 8.53
CA GLU A 56 -2.11 7.03 8.85
C GLU A 56 -3.02 7.39 7.68
N ILE A 57 -2.50 7.31 6.46
CA ILE A 57 -3.22 7.68 5.26
C ILE A 57 -3.98 6.52 4.62
N PHE A 58 -3.34 5.35 4.51
CA PHE A 58 -3.84 4.27 3.68
C PHE A 58 -4.60 3.19 4.46
N LEU A 59 -4.51 3.17 5.79
CA LEU A 59 -5.18 2.16 6.62
C LEU A 59 -6.70 2.07 6.37
N PRO A 60 -7.48 3.16 6.25
CA PRO A 60 -8.90 3.05 5.94
C PRO A 60 -9.18 2.33 4.60
N ARG A 61 -8.36 2.57 3.59
CA ARG A 61 -8.47 1.94 2.26
C ARG A 61 -8.08 0.46 2.30
N MET A 62 -7.10 0.12 3.14
CA MET A 62 -6.71 -1.28 3.38
C MET A 62 -7.79 -2.05 4.12
N MET A 63 -8.44 -1.42 5.09
CA MET A 63 -9.59 -2.01 5.79
C MET A 63 -10.77 -2.28 4.85
N LEU A 64 -11.00 -1.39 3.87
CA LEU A 64 -12.00 -1.64 2.82
C LEU A 64 -11.61 -2.85 1.95
N SER A 65 -10.33 -2.95 1.58
CA SER A 65 -9.81 -4.07 0.80
C SER A 65 -9.94 -5.40 1.55
N ARG A 66 -9.71 -5.40 2.87
CA ARG A 66 -9.94 -6.54 3.76
C ARG A 66 -11.41 -6.98 3.75
N ARG A 67 -12.35 -6.03 3.90
CA ARG A 67 -13.79 -6.33 3.83
C ARG A 67 -14.23 -6.85 2.46
N ALA A 68 -13.65 -6.31 1.38
CA ALA A 68 -13.93 -6.79 0.03
C ALA A 68 -13.40 -8.22 -0.19
N ALA A 69 -12.22 -8.55 0.35
CA ALA A 69 -11.71 -9.91 0.32
C ALA A 69 -12.63 -10.86 1.12
N GLU A 70 -13.09 -10.45 2.30
CA GLU A 70 -14.04 -11.21 3.12
C GLU A 70 -15.34 -11.52 2.36
N PHE A 71 -15.87 -10.54 1.62
CA PHE A 71 -17.04 -10.74 0.74
C PHE A 71 -16.79 -11.80 -0.34
N LEU A 72 -15.56 -11.92 -0.84
CA LEU A 72 -15.14 -12.95 -1.79
C LEU A 72 -14.74 -14.27 -1.11
N HIS A 73 -15.02 -14.43 0.18
CA HIS A 73 -14.58 -15.56 1.00
C HIS A 73 -13.05 -15.78 0.98
N CYS A 74 -12.30 -14.67 0.86
CA CYS A 74 -10.84 -14.63 0.89
C CYS A 74 -10.34 -13.82 2.09
N ASN A 75 -9.11 -14.09 2.49
CA ASN A 75 -8.36 -13.27 3.44
C ASN A 75 -7.58 -12.19 2.69
N PHE A 76 -7.27 -11.10 3.39
CA PHE A 76 -6.39 -10.05 2.89
C PHE A 76 -5.15 -9.96 3.79
N ALA A 77 -3.96 -9.89 3.18
CA ALA A 77 -2.71 -9.66 3.88
C ALA A 77 -1.98 -8.45 3.31
N LEU A 78 -1.25 -7.77 4.19
CA LEU A 78 -0.35 -6.68 3.82
C LEU A 78 1.08 -7.05 4.18
N VAL A 79 1.96 -6.95 3.19
CA VAL A 79 3.40 -7.13 3.36
C VAL A 79 4.10 -5.86 2.94
N ILE A 80 4.91 -5.29 3.82
CA ILE A 80 5.75 -4.11 3.54
C ILE A 80 7.19 -4.49 3.83
N ASN A 81 8.10 -4.30 2.86
CA ASN A 81 9.52 -4.63 2.99
C ASN A 81 9.72 -6.04 3.57
N ASN A 82 9.03 -7.02 2.98
CA ASN A 82 9.05 -8.44 3.38
C ASN A 82 8.51 -8.75 4.79
N THR A 83 8.01 -7.74 5.52
CA THR A 83 7.39 -7.92 6.83
C THR A 83 5.87 -8.00 6.67
N ARG A 84 5.29 -9.09 7.13
CA ARG A 84 3.83 -9.28 7.15
C ARG A 84 3.23 -8.57 8.36
N LEU A 85 2.24 -7.72 8.12
CA LEU A 85 1.65 -6.85 9.15
C LEU A 85 0.19 -7.20 9.44
N LEU A 86 -0.55 -7.66 8.42
CA LEU A 86 -1.93 -8.13 8.46
C LEU A 86 -2.05 -9.48 7.73
#